data_AF-A0A317JGT3-F1
#
_entry.id   AF-A0A317JGT3-F1
#
_cell.length_a   1.000
_cell.length_b   1.000
_cell.length_c   1.000
_cell.angle_alpha   90.00
_cell.angle_beta   90.00
_cell.angle_gamma   90.00
#
_symmetry.space_group_name_H-M   'P 1'
#
loop_
_entity.id
_entity.type
_entity.pdbx_description
1 polymer ?
#
loop_
_entity_poly.entity_id
_entity_poly.type
_entity_poly.pdbx_seq_one_letter_code
_entity_poly.pdbx_strand_id
1 'polypeptide(L)'
;METPQKQIPETFSVEQAFTINIYFFLNLWPLVEPRVIEEEQKLGTYSLFFIEVCSGYECYAEWNEAIRRAMRVPKEEQKTLQLCLSDIFSCVIEFCKLHNEIYESEISYAVHLLESMKKNPENYKSEWEIWQKIVAVVVDKHMDSNGFNWSDRLPGWPNQKIDNSRGDHP
;
A
#
# COMPACT_ATOMS: atom_id res chain seq x y z
N MET A 1 15.89 13.13 -30.56
CA MET A 1 15.03 14.03 -29.77
C MET A 1 14.88 13.38 -28.42
N GLU A 2 15.54 13.92 -27.40
CA GLU A 2 15.33 13.48 -26.02
C GLU A 2 13.98 14.03 -25.57
N THR A 3 13.06 13.13 -25.21
CA THR A 3 11.79 13.50 -24.60
C THR A 3 12.11 14.22 -23.28
N PRO A 4 11.52 15.40 -22.98
CA PRO A 4 11.75 16.05 -21.69
C PRO A 4 11.38 15.07 -20.58
N GLN A 5 12.33 14.73 -19.71
CA GLN A 5 12.01 14.00 -18.47
C GLN A 5 10.98 14.86 -17.72
N LYS A 6 9.75 14.37 -17.61
CA LYS A 6 8.73 15.03 -16.79
C LYS A 6 9.23 15.05 -15.35
N GLN A 7 9.17 16.22 -14.75
CA GLN A 7 9.54 16.39 -13.34
C GLN A 7 8.51 15.65 -12.48
N ILE A 8 9.00 14.83 -11.54
CA ILE A 8 8.14 14.17 -10.56
C ILE A 8 7.45 15.27 -9.72
N PRO A 9 6.11 15.24 -9.58
CA PRO A 9 5.39 16.24 -8.80
C PRO A 9 5.73 16.11 -7.31
N GLU A 10 5.61 17.21 -6.57
CA GLU A 10 5.88 17.23 -5.13
C GLU A 10 4.87 16.39 -4.33
N THR A 11 3.63 16.31 -4.83
CA THR A 11 2.54 15.59 -4.18
C THR A 11 1.65 14.85 -5.18
N PHE A 12 0.92 13.87 -4.66
CA PHE A 12 0.05 12.97 -5.41
C PHE A 12 -1.32 12.88 -4.73
N SER A 13 -2.38 12.67 -5.51
CA SER A 13 -3.68 12.32 -4.94
C SER A 13 -3.62 10.94 -4.26
N VAL A 14 -4.58 10.66 -3.36
CA VAL A 14 -4.74 9.34 -2.72
C VAL A 14 -4.85 8.21 -3.74
N GLU A 15 -5.49 8.48 -4.87
CA GLU A 15 -5.75 7.50 -5.93
C GLU A 15 -4.49 7.23 -6.79
N GLN A 16 -3.70 8.27 -7.06
CA GLN A 16 -2.38 8.12 -7.66
C GLN A 16 -1.43 7.36 -6.73
N ALA A 17 -1.48 7.66 -5.43
CA ALA A 17 -0.71 6.97 -4.41
C ALA A 17 -1.07 5.48 -4.30
N PHE A 18 -2.36 5.14 -4.39
CA PHE A 18 -2.82 3.75 -4.50
C PHE A 18 -2.24 3.08 -5.74
N THR A 19 -2.27 3.76 -6.88
CA THR A 19 -1.72 3.23 -8.14
C THR A 19 -0.23 2.95 -8.02
N ILE A 20 0.54 3.88 -7.42
CA ILE A 20 1.98 3.68 -7.11
C ILE A 20 2.17 2.43 -6.24
N ASN A 21 1.36 2.26 -5.18
CA ASN A 21 1.42 1.11 -4.29
C ASN A 21 1.26 -0.23 -5.03
N ILE A 22 0.20 -0.37 -5.84
CA ILE A 22 -0.08 -1.59 -6.58
C ILE A 22 1.03 -1.90 -7.59
N TYR A 23 1.46 -0.92 -8.39
CA TYR A 23 2.52 -1.13 -9.36
C TYR A 23 3.88 -1.42 -8.70
N PHE A 24 4.13 -0.84 -7.53
CA PHE A 24 5.33 -1.12 -6.77
C PHE A 24 5.37 -2.59 -6.34
N PHE A 25 4.30 -3.12 -5.74
CA PHE A 25 4.26 -4.54 -5.36
C PHE A 25 4.35 -5.49 -6.55
N LEU A 26 3.67 -5.18 -7.66
CA LEU A 26 3.76 -5.97 -8.90
C LEU A 26 5.19 -6.10 -9.42
N ASN A 27 5.99 -5.02 -9.29
CA ASN A 27 7.36 -5.01 -9.77
C ASN A 27 8.38 -5.46 -8.71
N LEU A 28 8.02 -5.39 -7.43
CA LEU A 28 8.81 -5.92 -6.34
C LEU A 28 8.71 -7.45 -6.26
N TRP A 29 7.53 -8.02 -6.60
CA TRP A 29 7.24 -9.45 -6.48
C TRP A 29 8.35 -10.36 -7.04
N PRO A 30 8.85 -10.18 -8.28
CA PRO A 30 9.88 -11.07 -8.83
C PRO A 30 11.20 -11.10 -8.04
N LEU A 31 11.52 -10.05 -7.27
CA LEU A 31 12.70 -10.05 -6.39
C LEU A 31 12.47 -10.78 -5.08
N VAL A 32 11.26 -10.66 -4.51
CA VAL A 32 10.94 -11.19 -3.19
C VAL A 32 10.36 -12.60 -3.24
N GLU A 33 9.72 -12.98 -4.35
CA GLU A 33 9.05 -14.26 -4.56
C GLU A 33 9.93 -15.47 -4.17
N PRO A 34 11.21 -15.57 -4.59
CA PRO A 34 12.02 -16.73 -4.22
C PRO A 34 12.20 -16.88 -2.71
N ARG A 35 12.34 -15.76 -1.99
CA ARG A 35 12.53 -15.75 -0.52
C ARG A 35 11.23 -15.98 0.22
N VAL A 36 10.15 -15.36 -0.26
CA VAL A 36 8.79 -15.55 0.28
C VAL A 36 8.40 -17.02 0.16
N ILE A 37 8.57 -17.64 -1.02
CA ILE A 37 8.30 -19.08 -1.22
C ILE A 37 9.17 -19.95 -0.30
N GLU A 38 10.45 -19.62 -0.12
CA GLU A 38 11.33 -20.38 0.77
C GLU A 38 10.88 -20.30 2.24
N GLU A 39 10.45 -19.13 2.72
CA GLU A 39 9.94 -18.94 4.07
C GLU A 39 8.57 -19.61 4.27
N GLU A 40 7.66 -19.45 3.30
CA GLU A 40 6.34 -20.10 3.27
C GLU A 40 6.44 -21.63 3.28
N GLN A 41 7.32 -22.21 2.46
CA GLN A 41 7.58 -23.65 2.44
C GLN A 41 8.12 -24.16 3.77
N LYS A 42 8.93 -23.36 4.49
CA LYS A 42 9.43 -23.72 5.82
C LYS A 42 8.34 -23.69 6.89
N LEU A 43 7.37 -22.78 6.75
CA LEU A 43 6.28 -22.59 7.71
C LEU A 43 5.06 -23.47 7.40
N GLY A 44 4.97 -24.05 6.20
CA GLY A 44 3.81 -24.81 5.76
C GLY A 44 2.58 -23.93 5.51
N THR A 45 2.79 -22.62 5.36
CA THR A 45 1.79 -21.61 5.05
C THR A 45 1.98 -21.12 3.61
N TYR A 46 0.91 -20.65 2.97
CA TYR A 46 0.97 -19.99 1.65
C TYR A 46 0.45 -18.57 1.87
N SER A 47 1.31 -17.55 1.84
CA SER A 47 0.81 -16.18 1.89
C SER A 47 0.32 -15.81 0.50
N LEU A 48 -1.01 -15.72 0.39
CA LEU A 48 -1.66 -15.29 -0.84
C LEU A 48 -1.51 -13.79 -1.06
N PHE A 49 -0.89 -13.02 -0.16
CA PHE A 49 -0.84 -11.55 -0.22
C PHE A 49 -0.39 -11.00 -1.57
N PHE A 50 0.78 -11.43 -2.06
CA PHE A 50 1.26 -10.96 -3.37
C PHE A 50 0.41 -11.50 -4.50
N ILE A 51 -0.17 -12.70 -4.37
CA ILE A 51 -1.09 -13.24 -5.37
C ILE A 51 -2.39 -12.41 -5.38
N GLU A 52 -2.95 -12.04 -4.24
CA GLU A 52 -4.20 -11.28 -4.10
C GLU A 52 -4.00 -9.83 -4.54
N VAL A 53 -2.97 -9.15 -4.03
CA VAL A 53 -2.62 -7.78 -4.43
C VAL A 53 -2.22 -7.70 -5.90
N CYS A 54 -1.53 -8.71 -6.44
CA CYS A 54 -1.11 -8.73 -7.85
C CYS A 54 -2.13 -9.36 -8.81
N SER A 55 -3.19 -10.03 -8.33
CA SER A 55 -4.24 -10.64 -9.18
C SER A 55 -5.38 -9.70 -9.53
N GLY A 56 -5.32 -8.45 -9.08
CA GLY A 56 -6.35 -7.45 -9.35
C GLY A 56 -7.47 -7.43 -8.31
N TYR A 57 -7.23 -7.92 -7.09
CA TYR A 57 -8.11 -7.65 -5.97
C TYR A 57 -8.09 -6.15 -5.65
N GLU A 58 -9.27 -5.54 -5.60
CA GLU A 58 -9.45 -4.11 -5.44
C GLU A 58 -9.43 -3.73 -3.94
N CYS A 59 -8.24 -3.61 -3.35
CA CYS A 59 -8.04 -3.33 -1.90
C CYS A 59 -8.24 -1.86 -1.50
N TYR A 60 -9.28 -1.18 -2.01
CA TYR A 60 -9.44 0.26 -1.81
C TYR A 60 -9.75 0.61 -0.34
N ALA A 61 -10.55 -0.22 0.33
CA ALA A 61 -10.85 -0.04 1.75
C ALA A 61 -9.60 -0.21 2.63
N GLU A 62 -8.78 -1.22 2.37
CA GLU A 62 -7.51 -1.44 3.05
C GLU A 62 -6.54 -0.28 2.83
N TRP A 63 -6.51 0.28 1.62
CA TRP A 63 -5.70 1.46 1.32
C TRP A 63 -6.14 2.69 2.12
N ASN A 64 -7.44 2.99 2.17
CA ASN A 64 -7.97 4.12 2.93
C ASN A 64 -7.69 3.95 4.45
N GLU A 65 -7.75 2.73 4.95
CA GLU A 65 -7.40 2.42 6.35
C GLU A 65 -5.90 2.55 6.60
N ALA A 66 -5.05 2.14 5.66
CA ALA A 66 -3.60 2.35 5.75
C ALA A 66 -3.24 3.84 5.82
N ILE A 67 -3.90 4.69 5.01
CA ILE A 67 -3.75 6.15 5.10
C ILE A 67 -4.21 6.65 6.46
N ARG A 68 -5.36 6.18 6.97
CA ARG A 68 -5.85 6.56 8.29
C ARG A 68 -4.86 6.21 9.39
N ARG A 69 -4.22 5.03 9.33
CA ARG A 69 -3.22 4.60 10.30
C ARG A 69 -1.92 5.41 10.22
N ALA A 70 -1.40 5.63 9.01
CA ALA A 70 -0.15 6.35 8.79
C ALA A 70 -0.27 7.85 9.08
N MET A 71 -1.37 8.48 8.64
CA MET A 71 -1.53 9.94 8.64
C MET A 71 -2.52 10.46 9.68
N ARG A 72 -3.28 9.57 10.34
CA ARG A 72 -4.38 9.92 11.27
C ARG A 72 -5.50 10.74 10.63
N VAL A 73 -5.66 10.63 9.31
CA VAL A 73 -6.71 11.33 8.54
C VAL A 73 -7.91 10.40 8.34
N PRO A 74 -9.13 10.77 8.78
CA PRO A 74 -10.32 9.95 8.58
C PRO A 74 -10.70 9.86 7.10
N LYS A 75 -11.36 8.77 6.69
CA LYS A 75 -11.66 8.47 5.28
C LYS A 75 -12.38 9.61 4.56
N GLU A 76 -13.27 10.29 5.25
CA GLU A 76 -14.09 11.39 4.74
C GLU A 76 -13.24 12.59 4.27
N GLU A 77 -12.07 12.78 4.87
CA GLU A 77 -11.13 13.86 4.54
C GLU A 77 -10.07 13.46 3.52
N GLN A 78 -9.91 12.16 3.25
CA GLN A 78 -8.85 11.64 2.38
C GLN A 78 -9.03 12.02 0.90
N LYS A 79 -10.27 12.30 0.45
CA LYS A 79 -10.55 12.59 -0.97
C LYS A 79 -9.82 13.83 -1.50
N THR A 80 -9.57 14.81 -0.64
CA THR A 80 -8.83 16.03 -0.99
C THR A 80 -7.38 15.99 -0.53
N LEU A 81 -6.94 14.90 0.11
CA LEU A 81 -5.60 14.76 0.64
C LEU A 81 -4.58 14.65 -0.50
N GLN A 82 -3.47 15.36 -0.32
CA GLN A 82 -2.29 15.28 -1.19
C GLN A 82 -1.15 14.67 -0.37
N LEU A 83 -0.50 13.66 -0.92
CA LEU A 83 0.54 12.87 -0.25
C LEU A 83 1.89 13.12 -0.93
N CYS A 84 2.94 13.37 -0.14
CA CYS A 84 4.29 13.34 -0.67
C CYS A 84 4.82 11.89 -0.69
N LEU A 85 5.90 11.61 -1.43
CA LEU A 85 6.41 10.24 -1.60
C LEU A 85 6.73 9.53 -0.28
N SER A 86 7.22 10.26 0.74
CA SER A 86 7.49 9.65 2.05
C SER A 86 6.23 9.23 2.79
N ASP A 87 5.13 9.98 2.61
CA ASP A 87 3.83 9.63 3.17
C ASP A 87 3.28 8.39 2.48
N ILE A 88 3.35 8.36 1.13
CA ILE A 88 2.94 7.19 0.34
C ILE A 88 3.70 5.95 0.79
N PHE A 89 5.02 6.04 0.93
CA PHE A 89 5.82 4.90 1.38
C PHE A 89 5.47 4.44 2.79
N SER A 90 5.11 5.38 3.67
CA SER A 90 4.63 5.02 5.01
C SER A 90 3.25 4.34 4.97
N CYS A 91 2.36 4.78 4.09
CA CYS A 91 1.06 4.14 3.85
C CYS A 91 1.23 2.72 3.28
N VAL A 92 2.20 2.49 2.39
CA VAL A 92 2.54 1.15 1.86
C VAL A 92 2.91 0.18 2.97
N ILE A 93 3.71 0.63 3.96
CA ILE A 93 4.06 -0.18 5.13
C ILE A 93 2.82 -0.52 5.97
N GLU A 94 1.98 0.48 6.28
CA GLU A 94 0.74 0.27 7.04
C GLU A 94 -0.25 -0.63 6.29
N PHE A 95 -0.28 -0.58 4.95
CA PHE A 95 -1.08 -1.46 4.12
C PHE A 95 -0.67 -2.92 4.28
N CYS A 96 0.63 -3.22 4.25
CA CYS A 96 1.11 -4.57 4.54
C CYS A 96 0.78 -5.01 5.97
N LYS A 97 0.96 -4.14 6.97
CA LYS A 97 0.62 -4.46 8.36
C LYS A 97 -0.86 -4.78 8.52
N LEU A 98 -1.73 -3.97 7.91
CA LEU A 98 -3.17 -4.18 7.93
C LEU A 98 -3.55 -5.51 7.28
N HIS A 99 -2.97 -5.83 6.12
CA HIS A 99 -3.25 -7.09 5.46
C HIS A 99 -2.82 -8.29 6.32
N ASN A 100 -1.65 -8.20 6.97
CA ASN A 100 -1.18 -9.22 7.91
C ASN A 100 -2.11 -9.40 9.11
N GLU A 101 -2.66 -8.30 9.65
CA GLU A 101 -3.62 -8.33 10.76
C GLU A 101 -4.97 -8.93 10.38
N ILE A 102 -5.46 -8.63 9.17
CA ILE A 102 -6.81 -9.06 8.72
C ILE A 102 -6.80 -10.53 8.32
N TYR A 103 -5.78 -10.97 7.60
CA TYR A 103 -5.76 -12.27 6.94
C TYR A 103 -4.81 -13.27 7.59
N GLU A 104 -4.17 -12.91 8.72
CA GLU A 104 -3.14 -13.72 9.39
C GLU A 104 -2.08 -14.25 8.42
N SER A 105 -1.78 -13.46 7.38
CA SER A 105 -1.11 -13.91 6.17
C SER A 105 0.42 -14.05 6.32
N GLU A 106 0.95 -13.87 7.51
CA GLU A 106 2.37 -14.05 7.87
C GLU A 106 3.37 -13.31 6.94
N ILE A 107 2.98 -12.20 6.32
CA ILE A 107 3.84 -11.39 5.42
C ILE A 107 4.91 -10.56 6.13
N SER A 108 5.39 -11.06 7.26
CA SER A 108 6.39 -10.43 8.11
C SER A 108 7.64 -10.03 7.32
N TYR A 109 8.05 -10.87 6.34
CA TYR A 109 9.16 -10.56 5.45
C TYR A 109 8.96 -9.24 4.68
N ALA A 110 7.81 -9.06 4.04
CA ALA A 110 7.52 -7.87 3.25
C ALA A 110 7.49 -6.61 4.13
N VAL A 111 6.86 -6.69 5.30
CA VAL A 111 6.86 -5.59 6.27
C VAL A 111 8.28 -5.24 6.72
N HIS A 112 9.07 -6.24 7.11
CA HIS A 112 10.46 -6.03 7.53
C HIS A 112 11.34 -5.47 6.42
N LEU A 113 11.16 -5.92 5.18
CA LEU A 113 11.86 -5.39 4.01
C LEU A 113 11.56 -3.90 3.84
N LEU A 114 10.28 -3.51 3.82
CA LEU A 114 9.88 -2.12 3.62
C LEU A 114 10.34 -1.20 4.77
N GLU A 115 10.25 -1.66 6.01
CA GLU A 115 10.78 -0.92 7.17
C GLU A 115 12.31 -0.76 7.08
N SER A 116 13.01 -1.78 6.61
CA SER A 116 14.47 -1.74 6.42
C SER A 116 14.89 -0.83 5.27
N MET A 117 14.14 -0.85 4.15
CA MET A 117 14.31 0.09 3.03
C MET A 117 14.13 1.53 3.49
N LYS A 118 13.09 1.82 4.30
CA LYS A 118 12.85 3.16 4.86
C LYS A 118 14.03 3.63 5.73
N LYS A 119 14.63 2.73 6.50
CA LYS A 119 15.72 3.06 7.43
C LYS A 119 17.08 3.21 6.74
N ASN A 120 17.40 2.32 5.81
CA ASN A 120 18.72 2.19 5.20
C ASN A 120 18.62 1.96 3.68
N PRO A 121 18.14 2.96 2.91
CA PRO A 121 17.87 2.79 1.48
C PRO A 121 19.07 2.34 0.65
N GLU A 122 20.28 2.73 1.05
CA GLU A 122 21.54 2.36 0.38
C GLU A 122 21.84 0.85 0.39
N ASN A 123 21.21 0.09 1.30
CA ASN A 123 21.38 -1.36 1.38
C ASN A 123 20.36 -2.12 0.51
N TYR A 124 19.36 -1.43 -0.02
CA TYR A 124 18.24 -2.00 -0.77
C TYR A 124 18.09 -1.32 -2.13
N LYS A 125 19.23 -1.12 -2.82
CA LYS A 125 19.30 -0.31 -4.05
C LYS A 125 18.36 -0.82 -5.14
N SER A 126 18.29 -2.13 -5.35
CA SER A 126 17.46 -2.71 -6.40
C SER A 126 15.96 -2.51 -6.13
N GLU A 127 15.53 -2.67 -4.88
CA GLU A 127 14.16 -2.41 -4.45
C GLU A 127 13.83 -0.90 -4.53
N TRP A 128 14.80 -0.04 -4.24
CA TRP A 128 14.69 1.41 -4.39
C TRP A 128 14.65 1.90 -5.84
N GLU A 129 15.43 1.29 -6.72
CA GLU A 129 15.34 1.54 -8.15
C GLU A 129 13.95 1.21 -8.70
N ILE A 130 13.32 0.13 -8.20
CA ILE A 130 11.93 -0.21 -8.55
C ILE A 130 10.97 0.87 -8.06
N TRP A 131 11.07 1.27 -6.79
CA TRP A 131 10.24 2.35 -6.24
C TRP A 131 10.32 3.62 -7.09
N GLN A 132 11.53 4.10 -7.38
CA GLN A 132 11.74 5.30 -8.19
C GLN A 132 11.22 5.14 -9.63
N LYS A 133 11.44 3.98 -10.24
CA LYS A 133 10.95 3.68 -11.59
C LYS A 133 9.42 3.70 -11.64
N ILE A 134 8.73 3.14 -10.65
CA ILE A 134 7.27 3.12 -10.61
C ILE A 134 6.69 4.51 -10.42
N VAL A 135 7.27 5.31 -9.53
CA VAL A 135 6.89 6.72 -9.36
C VAL A 135 6.98 7.46 -10.71
N ALA A 136 8.10 7.33 -11.42
CA ALA A 136 8.26 7.95 -12.74
C ALA A 136 7.22 7.47 -13.77
N VAL A 137 6.94 6.16 -13.82
CA VAL A 137 5.95 5.59 -14.75
C VAL A 137 4.54 6.12 -14.50
N VAL A 138 4.12 6.23 -13.23
CA VAL A 138 2.78 6.74 -12.88
C VAL A 138 2.65 8.22 -13.25
N VAL A 139 3.71 9.01 -13.01
CA VAL A 139 3.76 10.43 -13.41
C VAL A 139 3.66 10.59 -14.93
N ASP A 140 4.41 9.78 -15.68
CA ASP A 140 4.48 9.90 -17.14
C ASP A 140 3.17 9.56 -17.83
N LYS A 141 2.49 8.51 -17.34
CA LYS A 141 1.29 7.96 -17.97
C LYS A 141 0.01 8.72 -17.65
N HIS A 142 0.04 9.71 -16.75
CA HIS A 142 -1.16 10.40 -16.24
C HIS A 142 -2.29 9.40 -15.99
N MET A 143 -1.97 8.35 -15.21
CA MET A 143 -2.96 7.32 -14.91
C MET A 143 -4.06 7.95 -14.05
N ASP A 144 -5.09 8.45 -14.73
CA ASP A 144 -6.33 8.90 -14.14
C ASP A 144 -7.01 7.67 -13.55
N SER A 145 -7.12 7.67 -12.23
CA SER A 145 -7.66 6.63 -11.37
C SER A 145 -9.18 6.55 -11.43
N ASN A 146 -9.76 6.56 -12.63
CA ASN A 146 -11.21 6.51 -12.87
C ASN A 146 -11.89 5.25 -12.29
N GLY A 147 -11.13 4.30 -11.71
CA GLY A 147 -11.61 3.11 -11.02
C GLY A 147 -11.53 3.14 -9.48
N PHE A 148 -11.00 4.18 -8.83
CA PHE A 148 -10.85 4.15 -7.37
C PHE A 148 -12.21 4.20 -6.66
N ASN A 149 -12.58 3.11 -5.98
CA ASN A 149 -13.88 2.99 -5.33
C ASN A 149 -13.86 3.56 -3.90
N TRP A 150 -14.18 4.84 -3.77
CA TRP A 150 -14.35 5.50 -2.46
C TRP A 150 -15.47 4.90 -1.60
N SER A 151 -16.43 4.19 -2.20
CA SER A 151 -17.53 3.57 -1.44
C SER A 151 -17.15 2.23 -0.81
N ASP A 152 -15.98 1.69 -1.15
CA ASP A 152 -15.50 0.40 -0.65
C ASP A 152 -15.34 0.40 0.88
N ARG A 153 -15.64 -0.74 1.51
CA ARG A 153 -15.67 -0.88 2.96
C ARG A 153 -14.89 -2.12 3.36
N LEU A 154 -14.14 -1.98 4.46
CA LEU A 154 -13.48 -3.14 5.05
C LEU A 154 -14.53 -4.20 5.38
N PRO A 155 -14.23 -5.49 5.15
CA PRO A 155 -15.09 -6.57 5.62
C PRO A 155 -15.33 -6.41 7.13
N GLY A 156 -16.54 -6.75 7.58
CA GLY A 156 -16.97 -6.56 8.97
C GLY A 156 -15.96 -7.18 9.94
N TRP A 157 -15.26 -6.34 10.70
CA TRP A 157 -14.22 -6.75 11.63
C TRP A 157 -14.82 -7.61 12.76
N PRO A 158 -14.26 -8.78 13.11
CA PRO A 158 -14.72 -9.53 14.28
C PRO A 158 -14.54 -8.78 15.62
N ASN A 159 -13.66 -7.76 15.64
CA ASN A 159 -13.30 -7.01 16.85
C ASN A 159 -13.71 -5.54 16.84
N GLN A 160 -14.65 -5.13 15.98
CA GLN A 160 -15.35 -3.86 16.21
C GLN A 160 -16.22 -4.01 17.45
N LYS A 161 -15.66 -3.72 18.63
CA LYS A 161 -16.49 -3.28 19.76
C LYS A 161 -17.18 -2.01 19.28
N ILE A 162 -18.43 -2.17 18.87
CA ILE A 162 -19.35 -1.08 18.63
C ILE A 162 -19.42 -0.35 19.96
N ASP A 163 -18.80 0.83 20.03
CA ASP A 163 -18.99 1.71 21.18
C ASP A 163 -20.39 2.30 21.07
N ASN A 164 -21.35 1.54 21.61
CA ASN A 164 -22.75 1.92 21.70
C ASN A 164 -22.99 2.93 22.84
N SER A 165 -22.06 3.84 23.09
CA SER A 165 -22.34 5.03 23.90
C SER A 165 -23.05 6.08 23.03
N ARG A 166 -24.21 5.72 22.47
CA ARG A 166 -25.22 6.74 22.16
C ARG A 166 -25.88 7.09 23.48
N GLY A 167 -25.55 8.29 23.97
CA GLY A 167 -26.25 8.90 25.09
C GLY A 167 -27.74 8.97 24.78
N ASP A 168 -28.52 8.31 25.60
CA ASP A 168 -29.96 8.51 25.66
C ASP A 168 -30.23 9.85 26.34
N HIS A 169 -30.74 10.79 25.55
CA HIS A 169 -31.64 11.86 25.96
C HIS A 169 -32.67 12.03 24.84
N PRO A 170 -33.96 12.27 25.16
CA PRO A 170 -34.47 13.00 26.32
C PRO A 170 -35.08 12.13 27.42
#